data_AF-A0A8I0A605-F1
#
_entry.id   AF-A0A8I0A605-F1
#
_cell.length_a   1.000
_cell.length_b   1.000
_cell.length_c   1.000
_cell.angle_alpha   90.00
_cell.angle_beta   90.00
_cell.angle_gamma   90.00
#
_symmetry.space_group_name_H-M   'P 1'
#
loop_
_entity.id
_entity.type
_entity.pdbx_description
1 polymer ?
#
loop_
_entity_poly.entity_id
_entity_poly.type
_entity_poly.pdbx_seq_one_letter_code
_entity_poly.pdbx_strand_id
1 'polypeptide(L)'
;MLRVFVFAIGFIMVAFAIRFFIDEIMLYKNGVRKEATLILMKPYNHVDINKYRNKVYDVGIEPILEVDNGNKKVIIEYDDYDEFKYLKVGDKVKVIYPKENIGEIKRYSFFKIFKTSIALSLIAVFIIFVGTSLL
;
A
#
# COMPACT_ATOMS: atom_id res chain seq x y z
N MET A 1 -33.51 -6.32 14.24
CA MET A 1 -32.87 -5.10 13.67
C MET A 1 -31.35 -5.25 13.55
N LEU A 2 -30.61 -5.55 14.62
CA LEU A 2 -29.14 -5.67 14.61
C LEU A 2 -28.58 -6.54 13.46
N ARG A 3 -29.23 -7.66 13.16
CA ARG A 3 -28.88 -8.57 12.06
C ARG A 3 -28.84 -7.87 10.69
N VAL A 4 -29.89 -7.11 10.36
CA VAL A 4 -30.01 -6.37 9.09
C VAL A 4 -28.90 -5.32 8.97
N PHE A 5 -28.54 -4.66 10.07
CA PHE A 5 -27.42 -3.72 10.10
C PHE A 5 -26.06 -4.40 9.86
N VAL A 6 -25.80 -5.55 10.48
CA VAL A 6 -24.55 -6.32 10.26
C VAL A 6 -24.43 -6.77 8.80
N PHE A 7 -25.52 -7.25 8.19
CA PHE A 7 -25.55 -7.59 6.77
C PHE A 7 -25.31 -6.38 5.87
N ALA A 8 -25.96 -5.25 6.14
CA ALA A 8 -25.77 -4.03 5.36
C ALA A 8 -24.31 -3.55 5.40
N ILE A 9 -23.67 -3.59 6.57
CA ILE A 9 -22.24 -3.26 6.72
C ILE A 9 -21.37 -4.22 5.89
N GLY A 10 -21.67 -5.53 5.94
CA GLY A 10 -20.97 -6.53 5.13
C GLY A 10 -21.05 -6.23 3.63
N PHE A 11 -22.24 -5.93 3.11
CA PHE A 11 -22.42 -5.58 1.68
C PHE A 11 -21.71 -4.28 1.29
N ILE A 12 -21.74 -3.26 2.16
CA ILE A 12 -21.00 -2.02 1.93
C ILE A 12 -19.50 -2.31 1.83
N MET A 13 -18.94 -3.14 2.73
CA MET A 13 -17.54 -3.54 2.65
C MET A 13 -17.21 -4.30 1.37
N VAL A 14 -18.09 -5.19 0.89
CA VAL A 14 -17.90 -5.87 -0.40
C VAL A 14 -17.82 -4.85 -1.54
N ALA A 15 -18.69 -3.83 -1.57
CA ALA A 15 -18.65 -2.80 -2.59
C ALA A 15 -17.31 -2.02 -2.57
N PHE A 16 -16.79 -1.69 -1.38
CA PHE A 16 -15.46 -1.09 -1.26
C PHE A 16 -14.36 -2.04 -1.73
N ALA A 17 -14.38 -3.32 -1.34
CA ALA A 17 -13.40 -4.32 -1.76
C ALA A 17 -13.34 -4.45 -3.29
N ILE A 18 -14.51 -4.47 -3.96
CA ILE A 18 -14.61 -4.51 -5.42
C ILE A 18 -13.98 -3.26 -6.04
N ARG A 19 -14.26 -2.07 -5.51
CA ARG A 19 -13.68 -0.82 -6.02
C ARG A 19 -12.15 -0.86 -5.95
N PHE A 20 -11.59 -1.20 -4.79
CA PHE A 20 -10.13 -1.34 -4.64
C PHE A 20 -9.56 -2.39 -5.58
N PHE A 21 -10.25 -3.53 -5.74
CA PHE A 21 -9.82 -4.58 -6.66
C PHE A 21 -9.75 -4.09 -8.11
N ILE A 22 -10.70 -3.25 -8.54
CA ILE A 22 -10.68 -2.64 -9.89
C ILE A 22 -9.46 -1.72 -10.05
N ASP A 23 -9.17 -0.88 -9.06
CA ASP A 23 -8.01 0.02 -9.12
C ASP A 23 -6.70 -0.78 -9.16
N GLU A 24 -6.59 -1.82 -8.33
CA GLU A 24 -5.43 -2.71 -8.25
C GLU A 24 -5.24 -3.54 -9.53
N ILE A 25 -6.32 -4.05 -10.14
CA ILE A 25 -6.22 -4.80 -11.40
C ILE A 25 -5.89 -3.89 -12.58
N MET A 26 -6.38 -2.64 -12.57
CA MET A 26 -6.03 -1.63 -13.56
C MET A 26 -4.54 -1.29 -13.47
N LEU A 27 -4.01 -1.09 -12.25
CA LEU A 27 -2.57 -0.95 -12.04
C LEU A 27 -1.81 -2.20 -12.50
N TYR A 28 -2.27 -3.40 -12.16
CA TYR A 28 -1.60 -4.64 -12.55
C TYR A 28 -1.50 -4.82 -14.06
N LYS A 29 -2.57 -4.48 -14.80
CA LYS A 29 -2.66 -4.63 -16.26
C LYS A 29 -1.97 -3.49 -17.01
N ASN A 30 -2.19 -2.25 -16.60
CA ASN A 30 -1.81 -1.05 -17.35
C ASN A 30 -0.61 -0.30 -16.75
N GLY A 31 -0.19 -0.67 -15.54
CA GLY A 31 0.93 -0.06 -14.85
C GLY A 31 2.26 -0.36 -15.53
N VAL A 32 3.19 0.58 -15.41
CA VAL A 32 4.55 0.46 -15.95
C VAL A 32 5.37 -0.40 -14.99
N ARG A 33 5.98 -1.46 -15.51
CA ARG A 33 6.82 -2.39 -14.74
C ARG A 33 8.28 -2.11 -15.00
N LYS A 34 9.06 -1.85 -13.95
CA LYS A 34 10.49 -1.53 -14.04
C LYS A 34 11.28 -2.16 -12.91
N GLU A 35 12.59 -2.14 -13.05
CA GLU A 35 13.51 -2.39 -11.93
C GLU A 35 13.82 -1.06 -11.26
N ALA A 36 13.71 -1.05 -9.93
CA ALA A 36 14.16 0.04 -9.08
C ALA A 36 15.38 -0.44 -8.30
N THR A 37 16.38 0.43 -8.18
CA THR A 37 17.58 0.16 -7.37
C THR A 37 17.44 0.88 -6.03
N LEU A 38 17.64 0.16 -4.93
CA LEU A 38 17.74 0.79 -3.61
C LEU A 38 19.06 1.55 -3.53
N ILE A 39 19.01 2.88 -3.47
CA ILE A 39 20.23 3.71 -3.47
C ILE A 39 20.60 4.22 -2.08
N LEU A 40 19.62 4.34 -1.18
CA LEU A 40 19.86 4.84 0.18
C LEU A 40 18.74 4.37 1.11
N MET A 41 19.09 4.17 2.38
CA MET A 41 18.12 4.15 3.47
C MET A 41 18.33 5.43 4.30
N LYS A 42 17.41 6.37 4.17
CA LYS A 42 17.52 7.70 4.76
C LYS A 42 16.81 7.71 6.11
N PRO A 43 17.52 7.93 7.23
CA PRO A 43 16.86 8.18 8.50
C PRO A 43 16.15 9.54 8.43
N TYR A 44 14.93 9.62 8.95
CA TYR A 44 14.22 10.89 9.13
C TYR A 44 13.81 11.05 10.59
N ASN A 45 13.86 12.29 11.05
CA ASN A 45 13.35 12.70 12.34
C ASN A 45 12.33 13.82 12.07
N HIS A 46 11.05 13.52 12.23
CA HIS A 46 10.01 14.53 12.19
C HIS A 46 9.63 14.92 13.62
N VAL A 47 9.49 16.22 13.87
CA VAL A 47 9.02 16.72 15.16
C VAL A 47 7.74 17.46 14.90
N ASP A 48 6.64 16.88 15.36
CA ASP A 48 5.34 17.53 15.27
C ASP A 48 4.89 18.00 16.65
N ILE A 49 4.23 19.16 16.68
CA ILE A 49 3.70 19.73 17.92
C ILE A 49 2.21 19.43 17.94
N ASN A 50 1.81 18.50 18.79
CA ASN A 50 0.41 18.10 18.86
C ASN A 50 -0.48 19.24 19.40
N LYS A 51 -1.80 19.04 19.34
CA LYS A 51 -2.81 20.00 19.83
C LYS A 51 -2.62 20.44 21.29
N TYR A 52 -1.90 19.65 22.09
CA TYR A 52 -1.59 19.91 23.50
C TYR A 52 -0.19 20.50 23.72
N ARG A 53 0.50 20.94 22.65
CA ARG A 53 1.87 21.47 22.66
C ARG A 53 2.95 20.49 23.12
N ASN A 54 2.67 19.19 23.07
CA ASN A 54 3.72 18.18 23.28
C ASN A 54 4.48 17.98 21.97
N LYS A 55 5.82 17.88 22.07
CA LYS A 55 6.66 17.43 20.96
C LYS A 55 6.50 15.92 20.79
N VAL A 56 6.03 15.50 19.62
CA VAL A 56 6.03 14.10 19.20
C VAL A 56 7.23 13.92 18.28
N TYR A 57 8.13 13.01 18.64
CA TYR A 57 9.27 12.65 17.81
C TYR A 57 8.87 11.42 17.00
N ASP A 58 8.81 11.58 15.68
CA ASP A 58 8.68 10.47 14.76
C ASP A 58 10.05 10.18 14.15
N VAL A 59 10.54 8.97 14.38
CA VAL A 59 11.88 8.55 13.96
C VAL A 59 11.70 7.31 13.12
N GLY A 60 12.08 7.40 11.85
CA GLY A 60 11.94 6.32 10.90
C GLY A 60 13.09 6.27 9.90
N ILE A 61 13.00 5.29 9.01
CA ILE A 61 13.97 5.08 7.93
C ILE A 61 13.17 4.89 6.65
N GLU A 62 13.43 5.74 5.66
CA GLU A 62 12.79 5.68 4.34
C GLU A 62 13.76 5.09 3.31
N PRO A 63 13.40 3.98 2.64
CA PRO A 63 14.09 3.54 1.45
C PRO A 63 13.95 4.54 0.31
N ILE A 64 15.08 4.90 -0.30
CA ILE A 64 15.14 5.74 -1.50
C ILE A 64 15.44 4.86 -2.70
N LEU A 65 14.55 4.89 -3.68
CA LEU A 65 14.60 4.07 -4.88
C LEU A 65 14.95 4.91 -6.11
N GLU A 66 15.87 4.43 -6.91
CA GLU A 66 16.16 4.95 -8.24
C GLU A 66 15.48 4.08 -9.30
N VAL A 67 14.62 4.69 -10.11
CA VAL A 67 13.91 4.03 -11.21
C VAL A 67 14.38 4.59 -12.55
N ASP A 68 14.82 3.72 -13.45
CA ASP A 68 15.17 4.11 -14.82
C ASP A 68 13.92 4.09 -15.72
N ASN A 69 13.44 5.30 -16.05
CA ASN A 69 12.30 5.50 -16.93
C ASN A 69 12.70 5.75 -18.41
N GLY A 70 13.88 5.27 -18.83
CA GLY A 70 14.39 5.34 -20.21
C GLY A 70 15.00 6.68 -20.59
N ASN A 71 14.34 7.79 -20.24
CA ASN A 71 14.84 9.14 -20.50
C ASN A 71 15.40 9.85 -19.27
N LYS A 72 15.05 9.37 -18.06
CA LYS A 72 15.44 10.01 -16.80
C LYS A 72 15.42 8.98 -15.67
N LYS A 73 16.39 9.12 -14.77
CA LYS A 73 16.38 8.48 -13.46
C LYS A 73 15.50 9.28 -12.52
N VAL A 74 14.52 8.62 -11.92
CA VAL A 74 13.63 9.24 -10.93
C VAL A 74 13.96 8.67 -9.56
N ILE A 75 14.13 9.56 -8.59
CA ILE A 75 14.39 9.24 -7.19
C ILE A 75 13.05 9.34 -6.45
N ILE A 76 12.69 8.28 -5.74
CA ILE A 76 11.41 8.18 -5.03
C ILE A 76 11.71 7.80 -3.58
N GLU A 77 11.17 8.58 -2.65
CA GLU A 77 11.12 8.25 -1.22
C GLU A 77 9.95 7.29 -1.02
N TYR A 78 10.22 6.11 -0.45
CA TYR A 78 9.23 5.04 -0.31
C TYR A 78 8.90 4.83 1.17
N ASP A 79 7.64 5.02 1.53
CA ASP A 79 7.15 5.05 2.92
C ASP A 79 6.75 3.65 3.43
N ASP A 80 7.56 2.62 3.16
CA ASP A 80 7.39 1.29 3.75
C ASP A 80 8.77 0.64 3.95
N TYR A 81 9.34 0.91 5.13
CA TYR A 81 10.61 0.34 5.58
C TYR A 81 10.60 -1.18 5.63
N ASP A 82 9.50 -1.78 6.11
CA ASP A 82 9.40 -3.22 6.33
C ASP A 82 9.53 -4.03 5.04
N GLU A 83 9.10 -3.45 3.92
CA GLU A 83 9.28 -4.05 2.59
C GLU A 83 10.73 -4.12 2.12
N PHE A 84 11.58 -3.22 2.62
CA PHE A 84 12.94 -3.00 2.13
C PHE A 84 14.03 -3.33 3.16
N LYS A 85 13.70 -3.55 4.44
CA LYS A 85 14.66 -3.75 5.55
C LYS A 85 15.70 -4.85 5.33
N TYR A 86 15.42 -5.85 4.49
CA TYR A 86 16.33 -6.95 4.19
C TYR A 86 17.20 -6.71 2.95
N LEU A 87 16.98 -5.62 2.24
CA LEU A 87 17.71 -5.25 1.04
C LEU A 87 18.93 -4.39 1.40
N LYS A 88 19.99 -4.56 0.62
CA LYS A 88 21.20 -3.74 0.70
C LYS A 88 21.16 -2.65 -0.37
N VAL A 89 21.87 -1.56 -0.12
CA VAL A 89 22.09 -0.54 -1.14
C VAL A 89 22.75 -1.19 -2.37
N GLY A 90 22.20 -0.91 -3.55
CA GLY A 90 22.56 -1.53 -4.82
C GLY A 90 21.65 -2.69 -5.23
N ASP A 91 20.84 -3.23 -4.32
CA ASP A 91 19.89 -4.30 -4.66
C ASP A 91 18.79 -3.75 -5.58
N LYS A 92 18.38 -4.60 -6.53
CA LYS A 92 17.31 -4.29 -7.48
C LYS A 92 16.03 -5.01 -7.12
N VAL A 93 14.92 -4.28 -7.20
CA VAL A 93 13.58 -4.83 -7.01
C VAL A 93 12.69 -4.50 -8.18
N LYS A 94 11.76 -5.41 -8.48
CA LYS A 94 10.72 -5.14 -9.48
C LYS A 94 9.62 -4.29 -8.85
N VAL A 95 9.26 -3.23 -9.53
CA VAL A 95 8.26 -2.25 -9.11
C VAL A 95 7.23 -2.03 -10.21
N ILE A 96 6.07 -1.53 -9.81
CA ILE A 96 4.99 -1.13 -10.69
C ILE A 96 4.45 0.23 -10.24
N TYR A 97 4.12 1.09 -11.20
CA TYR A 97 3.53 2.40 -10.93
C TYR A 97 2.53 2.79 -12.03
N PRO A 98 1.52 3.64 -11.70
CA PRO A 98 0.66 4.26 -12.70
C PRO A 98 1.49 5.05 -13.72
N LYS A 99 1.17 4.94 -15.01
CA LYS A 99 1.90 5.66 -16.07
C LYS A 99 1.93 7.18 -15.85
N GLU A 100 0.88 7.71 -15.23
CA GLU A 100 0.68 9.15 -14.98
C GLU A 100 1.32 9.63 -13.68
N ASN A 101 1.60 8.72 -12.72
CA ASN A 101 2.11 9.08 -11.40
C ASN A 101 3.17 8.07 -10.93
N ILE A 102 4.44 8.41 -11.14
CA ILE A 102 5.56 7.58 -10.68
C ILE A 102 5.74 7.59 -9.15
N GLY A 103 5.16 8.55 -8.43
CA GLY A 103 5.22 8.62 -6.97
C GLY A 103 4.44 7.50 -6.27
N GLU A 104 3.40 6.95 -6.92
CA GLU A 104 2.62 5.81 -6.40
C GLU A 104 3.23 4.46 -6.78
N ILE A 105 4.54 4.36 -6.60
CA ILE A 105 5.26 3.12 -6.84
C ILE A 105 4.84 2.06 -5.81
N LYS A 106 4.77 0.81 -6.25
CA LYS A 106 4.54 -0.37 -5.41
C LYS A 106 5.48 -1.48 -5.82
N ARG A 107 5.87 -2.33 -4.88
CA ARG A 107 6.61 -3.56 -5.23
C ARG A 107 5.74 -4.45 -6.11
N TYR A 108 6.33 -4.96 -7.20
CA TYR A 108 5.63 -5.86 -8.10
C TYR A 108 5.51 -7.26 -7.47
N SER A 109 4.40 -7.47 -6.78
CA SER A 109 4.00 -8.77 -6.22
C SER A 109 2.48 -8.82 -6.16
N PHE A 110 1.89 -9.93 -6.56
CA PHE A 110 0.43 -10.12 -6.53
C PHE A 110 -0.15 -9.80 -5.16
N PHE A 111 0.38 -10.42 -4.10
CA PHE A 111 -0.10 -10.19 -2.73
C PHE A 111 0.08 -8.75 -2.24
N LYS A 112 1.07 -8.02 -2.78
CA LYS A 112 1.30 -6.63 -2.40
C LYS A 112 0.35 -5.69 -3.12
N ILE A 113 0.17 -5.91 -4.42
CA ILE A 113 -0.75 -5.12 -5.25
C ILE A 113 -2.19 -5.32 -4.76
N PHE A 114 -2.59 -6.56 -4.45
CA PHE A 114 -3.95 -6.91 -4.03
C PHE A 114 -4.17 -6.95 -2.52
N LYS A 115 -3.23 -6.43 -1.70
CA LYS A 115 -3.28 -6.54 -0.23
C LYS A 115 -4.58 -5.97 0.34
N THR A 116 -5.00 -4.81 -0.16
CA THR A 116 -6.15 -4.08 0.37
C THR A 116 -7.46 -4.76 0.00
N SER A 117 -7.64 -5.12 -1.28
CA SER A 117 -8.86 -5.85 -1.70
C SER A 117 -8.99 -7.20 -1.03
N ILE A 118 -7.90 -7.97 -0.87
CA ILE A 118 -7.90 -9.25 -0.16
C ILE A 118 -8.31 -9.05 1.30
N ALA A 119 -7.70 -8.10 2.01
CA ALA A 119 -8.01 -7.83 3.42
C ALA A 119 -9.48 -7.44 3.62
N LEU A 120 -9.98 -6.51 2.80
CA LEU A 120 -11.39 -6.10 2.86
C LEU A 120 -12.35 -7.25 2.53
N SER A 121 -12.01 -8.09 1.55
CA SER A 121 -12.82 -9.26 1.20
C SER A 121 -12.90 -10.25 2.35
N LEU A 122 -11.78 -10.54 3.03
CA LEU A 122 -11.76 -11.45 4.18
C LEU A 122 -12.60 -10.90 5.35
N ILE A 123 -12.48 -9.61 5.65
CA ILE A 123 -13.27 -8.95 6.69
C ILE A 123 -14.76 -9.00 6.33
N ALA A 124 -15.11 -8.71 5.08
CA ALA A 124 -16.49 -8.75 4.63
C ALA A 124 -17.10 -10.16 4.75
N VAL A 125 -16.38 -11.19 4.31
CA VAL A 125 -16.79 -12.59 4.47
C VAL A 125 -16.97 -12.95 5.94
N PHE A 126 -16.05 -12.52 6.81
CA PHE A 126 -16.16 -12.75 8.25
C PHE A 126 -17.40 -12.09 8.86
N ILE A 127 -17.70 -10.84 8.50
CA ILE A 127 -18.88 -10.12 8.98
C ILE A 127 -20.17 -10.80 8.53
N ILE A 128 -20.23 -11.22 7.27
CA ILE A 128 -21.39 -11.95 6.73
C ILE A 128 -21.54 -13.28 7.48
N PHE A 129 -20.46 -14.02 7.71
CA PHE A 129 -20.47 -15.29 8.42
C PHE A 129 -20.92 -15.15 9.89
N VAL A 130 -20.44 -14.13 10.61
CA VAL A 130 -20.90 -13.83 11.98
C VAL A 130 -22.38 -13.44 11.95
N GLY A 131 -22.79 -12.63 10.97
CA GLY A 131 -24.19 -12.26 10.74
C GLY A 131 -25.11 -13.47 10.50
N THR A 132 -24.63 -14.49 9.79
CA THR A 132 -25.37 -15.75 9.58
C THR A 132 -25.30 -16.71 10.77
N SER A 133 -24.21 -16.72 11.54
CA SER A 133 -24.03 -17.65 12.67
C SER A 133 -24.76 -17.19 13.94
N LEU A 134 -25.14 -15.91 14.00
CA LEU A 134 -26.07 -15.35 14.99
C LEU A 134 -27.55 -15.71 14.71
N LEU A 135 -27.83 -16.67 13.81
CA LEU A 135 -29.19 -17.13 13.46
C LEU A 135 -29.87 -17.79 14.66
#